data_AF-A0A2M7FA51-F1
#
_entry.id   AF-A0A2M7FA51-F1
#
_cell.length_a   1.000
_cell.length_b   1.000
_cell.length_c   1.000
_cell.angle_alpha   90.00
_cell.angle_beta   90.00
_cell.angle_gamma   90.00
#
_symmetry.space_group_name_H-M   'P 1'
#
loop_
_entity.id
_entity.type
_entity.pdbx_description
1 polymer ?
#
loop_
_entity_poly.entity_id
_entity_poly.type
_entity_poly.pdbx_seq_one_letter_code
_entity_poly.pdbx_strand_id
1 'polypeptide(L)'
;MKCGPTGVEGKLKAVFNGKWKFIRTPVFDREKIELYDLETDPGELINLNREHLEIAFRLEQELREFSSGNSREGEVDKELRNKLRSLGYIE
;
A
#
# COMPACT_ATOMS: atom_id res chain seq x y z
N MET A 1 14.24 -24.79 16.10
CA MET A 1 13.19 -24.31 15.18
C MET A 1 13.73 -23.08 14.46
N LYS A 2 13.96 -23.14 13.15
CA LYS A 2 14.31 -21.95 12.37
C LYS A 2 13.01 -21.26 11.97
N CYS A 3 12.93 -19.97 12.29
CA CYS A 3 11.80 -19.08 12.07
C CYS A 3 11.33 -19.08 10.61
N GLY A 4 10.06 -18.71 10.41
CA GLY A 4 9.36 -18.70 9.12
C GLY A 4 10.03 -17.84 8.03
N PRO A 5 9.45 -17.80 6.81
CA PRO A 5 10.09 -17.16 5.67
C PRO A 5 10.48 -15.72 5.98
N THR A 6 11.71 -15.35 5.64
CA THR A 6 12.22 -13.98 5.72
C THR A 6 11.25 -13.06 4.98
N GLY A 7 10.70 -12.07 5.70
CA GLY A 7 9.82 -11.06 5.08
C GLY A 7 10.52 -10.35 3.94
N VAL A 8 9.77 -9.98 2.90
CA VAL A 8 10.31 -9.20 1.77
C VAL A 8 10.48 -7.75 2.23
N GLU A 9 11.66 -7.18 2.00
CA GLU A 9 11.91 -5.76 2.27
C GLU A 9 11.08 -4.88 1.33
N GLY A 10 10.33 -3.93 1.88
CA GLY A 10 9.50 -3.00 1.13
C GLY A 10 8.15 -2.72 1.81
N LYS A 11 7.46 -1.69 1.34
CA LYS A 11 6.10 -1.36 1.79
C LYS A 11 5.11 -1.65 0.66
N LEU A 12 4.00 -2.32 1.00
CA LEU A 12 2.84 -2.34 0.12
C LEU A 12 2.34 -0.91 -0.06
N LYS A 13 2.06 -0.55 -1.31
CA LYS A 13 1.53 0.77 -1.66
C LYS A 13 0.28 0.61 -2.50
N ALA A 14 -0.68 1.50 -2.31
CA ALA A 14 -1.91 1.51 -3.09
C ALA A 14 -2.39 2.94 -3.36
N VAL A 15 -3.06 3.14 -4.49
CA VAL A 15 -3.78 4.37 -4.83
C VAL A 15 -5.20 4.01 -5.25
N PHE A 16 -6.14 4.87 -4.86
CA PHE A 16 -7.56 4.73 -5.13
C PHE A 16 -8.10 6.07 -5.62
N ASN A 17 -8.90 6.07 -6.69
CA ASN A 17 -9.50 7.27 -7.25
C ASN A 17 -11.03 7.16 -7.46
N GLY A 18 -11.70 6.32 -6.66
CA GLY A 18 -13.13 6.05 -6.80
C GLY A 18 -13.37 4.78 -7.62
N LYS A 19 -13.20 4.87 -8.93
CA LYS A 19 -13.43 3.75 -9.85
C LYS A 19 -12.31 2.72 -9.80
N TRP A 20 -11.06 3.18 -9.77
CA TRP A 20 -9.91 2.29 -9.90
C TRP A 20 -9.14 2.18 -8.60
N LYS A 21 -8.62 0.97 -8.34
CA LYS A 21 -7.65 0.71 -7.29
C LYS A 21 -6.43 0.02 -7.87
N PHE A 22 -5.26 0.61 -7.61
CA PHE A 22 -3.97 0.08 -8.01
C PHE A 22 -3.17 -0.31 -6.76
N ILE A 23 -2.56 -1.50 -6.78
CA ILE A 23 -1.77 -2.03 -5.68
C ILE A 23 -0.41 -2.48 -6.20
N ARG A 24 0.65 -2.08 -5.48
CA ARG A 24 2.02 -2.50 -5.69
C ARG A 24 2.52 -3.19 -4.43
N THR A 25 2.67 -4.51 -4.52
CA THR A 25 3.09 -5.36 -3.42
C THR A 25 4.53 -5.84 -3.66
N PRO A 26 5.48 -5.51 -2.76
CA PRO A 26 6.81 -6.10 -2.82
C PRO A 26 6.69 -7.60 -2.52
N VAL A 27 7.18 -8.43 -3.44
CA VAL A 27 7.29 -9.88 -3.27
C VAL A 27 8.75 -10.28 -3.52
N PHE A 28 9.16 -11.50 -3.17
CA PHE A 28 10.56 -11.90 -3.25
C PHE A 28 11.14 -11.63 -4.66
N ASP A 29 12.21 -10.81 -4.73
CA ASP A 29 12.91 -10.36 -5.94
C ASP A 29 12.10 -9.66 -7.04
N ARG A 30 10.83 -9.28 -6.79
CA ARG A 30 10.00 -8.59 -7.79
C ARG A 30 8.84 -7.82 -7.17
N GLU A 31 8.08 -7.13 -8.01
CA GLU A 31 6.86 -6.44 -7.59
C GLU A 31 5.65 -7.09 -8.23
N LYS A 32 4.63 -7.33 -7.41
CA LYS A 32 3.31 -7.74 -7.89
C LYS A 32 2.48 -6.48 -8.06
N ILE A 33 1.98 -6.29 -9.28
CA ILE A 33 1.12 -5.17 -9.66
C ILE A 33 -0.29 -5.68 -9.90
N GLU A 34 -1.27 -5.00 -9.30
CA GLU A 34 -2.68 -5.36 -9.39
C GLU A 34 -3.50 -4.10 -9.66
N LEU A 35 -4.49 -4.23 -10.54
CA LEU A 35 -5.43 -3.17 -10.90
C LEU A 35 -6.85 -3.72 -10.86
N TYR A 36 -7.76 -3.03 -10.19
CA TYR A 36 -9.15 -3.42 -10.05
C TYR A 36 -10.09 -2.28 -10.43
N ASP A 37 -11.18 -2.60 -11.14
CA ASP A 37 -12.32 -1.69 -11.33
C ASP A 37 -13.34 -1.94 -10.20
N LEU A 38 -13.39 -1.04 -9.23
CA LEU A 38 -14.25 -1.17 -8.06
C LEU A 38 -15.74 -0.89 -8.36
N GLU A 39 -16.06 -0.31 -9.52
CA GLU A 39 -17.47 -0.12 -9.91
C GLU A 39 -18.10 -1.45 -10.34
N THR A 40 -17.33 -2.27 -11.05
CA THR A 40 -17.81 -3.54 -11.61
C THR A 40 -17.36 -4.76 -10.81
N ASP A 41 -16.26 -4.64 -10.07
CA ASP A 41 -15.67 -5.66 -9.21
C ASP A 41 -15.24 -5.08 -7.85
N PRO A 42 -16.20 -4.70 -6.99
CA PRO A 42 -15.90 -4.20 -5.64
C PRO A 42 -15.23 -5.25 -4.73
N GLY A 43 -15.27 -6.52 -5.13
CA GLY A 43 -14.63 -7.63 -4.41
C GLY A 43 -13.16 -7.87 -4.79
N GLU A 44 -12.61 -7.12 -5.77
CA GLU A 44 -11.22 -7.23 -6.23
C GLU A 44 -10.86 -8.65 -6.70
N LEU A 45 -11.79 -9.32 -7.37
CA LEU A 45 -11.66 -10.70 -7.83
C LEU A 45 -10.86 -10.81 -9.14
N ILE A 46 -10.90 -9.76 -9.99
CA ILE A 46 -10.35 -9.77 -11.33
C ILE A 46 -9.25 -8.71 -11.45
N ASN A 47 -7.99 -9.16 -11.54
CA ASN A 47 -6.86 -8.27 -11.77
C ASN A 47 -6.77 -7.88 -13.26
N LEU A 48 -7.05 -6.62 -13.56
CA LEU A 48 -7.11 -6.03 -14.89
C LEU A 48 -5.81 -5.34 -15.33
N ASN A 49 -4.70 -5.51 -14.59
CA ASN A 49 -3.44 -4.81 -14.89
C ASN A 49 -2.92 -5.05 -16.31
N ARG A 50 -3.18 -6.22 -16.90
CA ARG A 50 -2.74 -6.55 -18.27
C ARG A 50 -3.67 -5.99 -19.36
N GLU A 51 -4.89 -5.66 -19.00
CA GLU A 51 -5.94 -5.23 -19.94
C GLU A 51 -6.02 -3.70 -20.03
N HIS A 52 -5.66 -3.00 -18.96
CA HIS A 52 -5.71 -1.54 -18.86
C HIS A 52 -4.36 -0.95 -18.42
N LEU A 53 -3.31 -1.21 -19.20
CA LEU A 53 -1.93 -0.77 -18.91
C LEU A 53 -1.82 0.76 -18.79
N GLU A 54 -2.59 1.51 -19.57
CA GLU A 54 -2.64 2.96 -19.54
C GLU A 54 -3.18 3.49 -18.20
N ILE A 55 -4.16 2.80 -17.61
CA ILE A 55 -4.73 3.16 -16.31
C ILE A 55 -3.75 2.82 -15.21
N ALA A 56 -3.16 1.62 -15.27
CA ALA A 56 -2.12 1.20 -14.33
C ALA A 56 -0.94 2.18 -14.32
N PHE A 57 -0.46 2.60 -15.50
CA PHE A 57 0.65 3.55 -15.62
C PHE A 57 0.31 4.91 -15.03
N ARG A 58 -0.87 5.45 -15.32
CA ARG A 58 -1.33 6.73 -14.75
C ARG A 58 -1.36 6.69 -13.22
N LEU A 59 -1.98 5.64 -12.67
CA LEU A 59 -2.08 5.46 -11.22
C LEU A 59 -0.71 5.23 -10.57
N GLU A 60 0.21 4.55 -11.25
CA GLU A 60 1.59 4.42 -10.77
C GLU A 60 2.28 5.80 -10.64
N GLN A 61 2.07 6.70 -11.61
CA GLN A 61 2.62 8.06 -11.52
C GLN A 61 2.01 8.82 -10.34
N GLU A 62 0.69 8.78 -10.16
CA GLU A 62 0.01 9.40 -9.02
C GLU A 62 0.58 8.88 -7.68
N LEU A 63 0.80 7.57 -7.57
CA LEU A 63 1.38 6.94 -6.38
C LEU A 63 2.84 7.36 -6.14
N ARG A 64 3.63 7.52 -7.21
CA ARG A 64 5.02 7.97 -7.15
C ARG A 64 5.10 9.42 -6.70
N GLU A 65 4.27 10.29 -7.25
CA GLU A 65 4.17 11.69 -6.87
C GLU A 65 3.83 11.82 -5.39
N PHE A 66 2.80 11.10 -4.92
CA PHE A 66 2.42 11.07 -3.51
C PHE A 66 3.56 10.56 -2.61
N SER A 67 4.25 9.50 -3.02
CA SER A 67 5.38 8.93 -2.26
C SER A 67 6.60 9.84 -2.22
N SER A 68 6.80 10.68 -3.25
CA SER A 68 7.90 11.63 -3.34
C SER A 68 7.65 12.91 -2.54
N GLY A 69 6.37 13.20 -2.22
CA GLY A 69 5.99 14.20 -1.23
C GLY A 69 6.53 13.80 0.14
N ASN A 70 7.40 14.63 0.70
CA ASN A 70 8.10 14.45 1.97
C ASN A 70 7.21 13.80 3.04
N SER A 71 7.29 12.47 3.18
CA SER A 71 6.68 11.76 4.28
C SER A 71 7.47 12.17 5.51
N ARG A 72 7.01 13.21 6.19
CA ARG A 72 7.48 13.50 7.54
C ARG A 72 7.13 12.26 8.35
N GLU A 73 8.14 11.47 8.71
CA GLU A 73 8.02 10.56 9.83
C GLU A 73 7.57 11.43 11.01
N GLY A 74 6.28 11.38 11.32
CA GLY A 74 5.72 12.19 12.39
C GLY A 74 6.35 11.72 13.69
N GLU A 75 7.10 12.59 14.34
CA GLU A 75 7.53 12.33 15.71
C GLU A 75 6.28 12.23 16.58
N VAL A 76 6.06 11.05 17.17
CA VAL A 76 4.94 10.82 18.07
C VAL A 76 5.19 11.66 19.32
N ASP A 77 4.36 12.68 19.55
CA ASP A 77 4.48 13.51 20.72
C ASP A 77 4.24 12.72 22.03
N LYS A 78 4.68 13.29 23.15
CA LYS A 78 4.61 12.63 24.47
C LYS A 78 3.18 12.35 24.93
N GLU A 79 2.21 13.19 24.53
CA GLU A 79 0.81 13.04 24.91
C GLU A 79 0.17 11.84 24.18
N LEU A 80 0.39 11.75 22.86
CA LEU A 80 -0.06 10.62 22.05
C LEU A 80 0.57 9.32 22.55
N ARG A 81 1.86 9.34 22.90
CA ARG A 81 2.54 8.17 23.48
C ARG A 81 1.91 7.73 24.81
N ASN A 82 1.60 8.66 25.70
CA ASN A 82 0.95 8.34 26.98
C ASN A 82 -0.47 7.78 26.77
N LYS A 83 -1.21 8.31 25.79
CA LYS A 83 -2.54 7.81 25.43
C LYS A 83 -2.50 6.41 24.82
N LEU A 84 -1.51 6.13 23.95
CA LEU A 84 -1.31 4.79 23.40
C LEU A 84 -0.94 3.78 24.50
N ARG A 85 -0.14 4.21 25.50
CA ARG A 85 0.19 3.39 26.67
C ARG A 85 -1.03 3.11 27.55
N SER A 86 -1.87 4.12 27.83
CA SER A 86 -3.07 3.91 28.66
C SER A 86 -4.11 3.00 28.01
N LEU A 87 -4.13 2.94 26.68
CA LEU A 87 -4.95 2.03 25.89
C LEU A 87 -4.33 0.63 25.72
N GLY A 88 -3.09 0.41 26.17
CA GLY A 88 -2.40 -0.89 26.10
C GLY A 88 -1.84 -1.25 24.72
N TYR A 89 -1.70 -0.29 23.81
CA TYR A 89 -1.09 -0.52 22.50
C TYR A 89 0.45 -0.57 22.56
N ILE A 90 1.07 0.03 23.58
CA ILE A 90 2.52 0.10 23.78
C ILE A 90 2.87 0.03 25.28
N GLU A 91 4.06 -0.49 25.61
CA GLU A 91 4.61 -0.60 26.98
C GLU A 91 5.39 0.67 27.43
#